data_AF-A0A6L2ZTC0-F1
#
_entry.id   AF-A0A6L2ZTC0-F1
#
_cell.length_a   1.000
_cell.length_b   1.000
_cell.length_c   1.000
_cell.angle_alpha   90.00
_cell.angle_beta   90.00
_cell.angle_gamma   90.00
#
_symmetry.space_group_name_H-M   'P 1'
#
loop_
_entity.id
_entity.type
_entity.pdbx_description
1 polymer ?
#
loop_
_entity_poly.entity_id
_entity_poly.type
_entity_poly.pdbx_seq_one_letter_code
_entity_poly.pdbx_strand_id
1 'polypeptide(L)'
;MLLAEPFNRSLSMLGFEAYWRSLKLYSLAQVQQAILDYLRNPDNSKKCFATPPDLIALIVGDSHTRALQAWAHVTRKIRSTGRYESVKFDDPIIHQVINDMGGWIYLCRQPEKELPFLRHEFEKRYREGLNCPTSILPSHLNEKIEHLHGAQRSEQCNAKPVLITCRSNQAATKKNIGTMNQGSDRPCPFLSDKVT
;
A
#
# COMPACT_ATOMS: atom_id res chain seq x y z
N MET A 1 -25.59 -20.01 19.04
CA MET A 1 -25.98 -19.79 20.45
C MET A 1 -24.78 -19.49 21.36
N LEU A 2 -23.58 -20.03 21.08
CA LEU A 2 -22.34 -19.84 21.87
C LEU A 2 -21.85 -18.38 22.04
N LEU A 3 -22.23 -17.47 21.15
CA LEU A 3 -21.81 -16.06 21.19
C LEU A 3 -22.57 -15.21 22.22
N ALA A 4 -23.85 -15.50 22.50
CA ALA A 4 -24.71 -14.57 23.25
C ALA A 4 -24.74 -14.89 24.76
N GLU A 5 -24.57 -16.18 25.10
CA GLU A 5 -24.59 -16.70 26.46
C GLU A 5 -23.53 -16.07 27.38
N PRO A 6 -22.24 -15.98 27.02
CA PRO A 6 -21.22 -15.40 27.91
C PRO A 6 -21.40 -13.90 28.15
N PHE A 7 -22.14 -13.20 27.28
CA PHE A 7 -22.33 -11.75 27.38
C PHE A 7 -23.70 -11.33 27.92
N ASN A 8 -24.59 -12.29 28.22
CA ASN A 8 -25.93 -12.03 28.76
C ASN A 8 -26.70 -10.92 28.01
N ARG A 9 -26.63 -10.93 26.67
CA ARG A 9 -27.31 -9.97 25.78
C ARG A 9 -28.23 -10.69 24.80
N SER A 10 -29.42 -10.13 24.56
CA SER A 10 -30.28 -10.51 23.45
C SER A 10 -29.81 -9.80 22.17
N LEU A 11 -29.51 -10.58 21.12
CA LEU A 11 -29.23 -10.02 19.80
C LEU A 11 -30.53 -9.58 19.14
N SER A 12 -30.58 -8.34 18.68
CA SER A 12 -31.67 -7.89 17.80
C SER A 12 -31.60 -8.66 16.47
N MET A 13 -32.74 -8.79 15.78
CA MET A 13 -32.82 -9.45 14.46
C MET A 13 -31.81 -8.85 13.46
N LEU A 14 -31.67 -7.51 13.47
CA LEU A 14 -30.69 -6.80 12.65
C LEU A 14 -29.25 -7.13 13.04
N GLY A 15 -28.97 -7.26 14.34
CA GLY A 15 -27.67 -7.70 14.84
C GLY A 15 -27.33 -9.10 14.34
N PHE A 16 -28.25 -10.05 14.48
CA PHE A 16 -28.04 -11.41 13.97
C PHE A 16 -27.76 -11.44 12.46
N GLU A 17 -28.55 -10.71 11.68
CA GLU A 17 -28.38 -10.61 10.23
C GLU A 17 -27.01 -10.01 9.84
N ALA A 18 -26.55 -8.98 10.56
CA ALA A 18 -25.22 -8.39 10.34
C ALA A 18 -24.07 -9.39 10.61
N TYR A 19 -24.18 -10.18 11.69
CA TYR A 19 -23.21 -11.24 11.99
C TYR A 19 -23.24 -12.32 10.92
N TRP A 20 -24.42 -12.82 10.56
CA TRP A 20 -24.59 -13.85 9.54
C TRP A 20 -23.99 -13.41 8.20
N ARG A 21 -24.33 -12.21 7.72
CA ARG A 21 -23.81 -11.67 6.46
C ARG A 21 -22.29 -11.53 6.45
N SER A 22 -21.69 -11.18 7.59
CA SER A 22 -20.23 -10.98 7.71
C SER A 22 -19.49 -12.30 7.82
N LEU A 23 -20.06 -13.29 8.51
CA LEU A 23 -19.38 -14.55 8.85
C LEU A 23 -19.69 -15.70 7.90
N LYS A 24 -20.72 -15.59 7.03
CA LYS A 24 -21.09 -16.65 6.06
C LYS A 24 -19.98 -17.07 5.10
N LEU A 25 -18.93 -16.26 4.97
CA LEU A 25 -17.77 -16.52 4.11
C LEU A 25 -16.78 -17.50 4.74
N TYR A 26 -16.88 -17.74 6.06
CA TYR A 26 -15.96 -18.58 6.82
C TYR A 26 -16.64 -19.88 7.27
N SER A 27 -15.85 -20.92 7.48
CA SER A 27 -16.37 -22.19 8.01
C SER A 27 -16.80 -22.04 9.47
N LEU A 28 -17.78 -22.84 9.88
CA LEU A 28 -18.26 -22.83 11.27
C LEU A 28 -17.13 -23.11 12.27
N ALA A 29 -16.20 -24.01 11.92
CA ALA A 29 -15.05 -24.35 12.75
C ALA A 29 -14.12 -23.14 12.97
N GLN A 30 -13.84 -22.36 11.92
CA GLN A 30 -13.03 -21.14 12.02
C GLN A 30 -13.70 -20.09 12.91
N VAL A 31 -15.02 -19.92 12.77
CA VAL A 31 -15.78 -18.98 13.59
C VAL A 31 -15.77 -19.42 15.07
N GLN A 32 -15.95 -20.71 15.36
CA GLN A 32 -15.89 -21.23 16.73
C GLN A 32 -14.52 -21.01 17.36
N GLN A 33 -13.43 -21.32 16.63
CA GLN A 33 -12.08 -21.08 17.14
C GLN A 33 -11.83 -19.60 17.39
N ALA A 34 -12.22 -18.71 16.46
CA ALA A 34 -12.07 -17.28 16.64
C ALA A 34 -12.82 -16.75 17.88
N ILE A 35 -14.00 -17.29 18.18
CA ILE A 35 -14.74 -16.94 19.40
C ILE A 35 -13.98 -17.39 20.65
N LEU A 36 -13.46 -18.63 20.65
CA LEU A 36 -12.69 -19.15 21.78
C LEU A 36 -11.39 -18.35 21.99
N ASP A 37 -10.69 -18.01 20.92
CA ASP A 37 -9.48 -17.20 20.96
C ASP A 37 -9.79 -15.77 21.45
N TYR A 38 -10.93 -15.20 21.03
CA TYR A 38 -11.40 -13.92 21.53
C TYR A 38 -11.61 -13.94 23.05
N LEU A 39 -12.28 -14.99 23.56
CA LEU A 39 -12.58 -15.17 24.99
C LEU A 39 -11.32 -15.47 25.81
N ARG A 40 -10.34 -16.17 25.24
CA ARG A 40 -9.07 -16.48 25.91
C ARG A 40 -8.19 -15.25 26.09
N ASN A 41 -8.31 -14.25 25.22
CA ASN A 41 -7.47 -13.06 25.26
C ASN A 41 -7.91 -12.08 26.37
N PRO A 42 -7.10 -11.87 27.43
CA PRO A 42 -7.44 -10.95 28.52
C PRO A 42 -7.51 -9.48 28.08
N ASP A 43 -6.86 -9.09 26.98
CA ASP A 43 -6.92 -7.71 26.48
C ASP A 43 -8.31 -7.35 25.93
N ASN A 44 -9.04 -8.36 25.46
CA ASN A 44 -10.41 -8.21 24.99
C ASN A 44 -11.43 -8.06 26.13
N SER A 45 -11.02 -8.27 27.39
CA SER A 45 -11.90 -8.12 28.56
C SER A 45 -12.54 -6.72 28.66
N LYS A 46 -11.85 -5.69 28.16
CA LYS A 46 -12.37 -4.31 28.09
C LYS A 46 -13.50 -4.17 27.06
N LYS A 47 -13.47 -4.97 26.00
CA LYS A 47 -14.50 -5.01 24.96
C LYS A 47 -15.52 -6.08 25.36
N CYS A 48 -16.58 -5.65 26.05
CA CYS A 48 -17.66 -6.52 26.54
C CYS A 48 -18.42 -7.32 25.45
N PHE A 49 -18.14 -7.15 24.16
CA PHE A 49 -18.77 -7.94 23.10
C PHE A 49 -17.88 -8.04 21.86
N ALA A 50 -17.79 -9.23 21.26
CA ALA A 50 -16.97 -9.49 20.08
C ALA A 50 -17.67 -9.01 18.82
N THR A 51 -17.30 -7.83 18.29
CA THR A 51 -17.88 -7.28 17.05
C THR A 51 -17.56 -8.18 15.84
N PRO A 52 -18.39 -8.26 14.78
CA PRO A 52 -18.07 -9.09 13.62
C PRO A 52 -16.68 -8.81 13.00
N PRO A 53 -16.21 -7.55 12.90
CA PRO A 53 -14.86 -7.24 12.44
C PRO A 53 -13.76 -7.78 13.37
N ASP A 54 -13.98 -7.80 14.68
CA ASP A 54 -13.00 -8.35 15.63
C ASP A 54 -12.84 -9.87 15.40
N LEU A 55 -13.95 -10.59 15.15
CA LEU A 55 -13.91 -12.01 14.79
C LEU A 55 -13.23 -12.25 13.43
N ILE A 56 -13.53 -11.41 12.44
CA ILE A 56 -12.86 -11.49 11.13
C ILE A 56 -11.36 -11.24 11.27
N ALA A 57 -10.95 -10.28 12.11
CA ALA A 57 -9.54 -10.00 12.37
C ALA A 57 -8.82 -11.18 13.04
N LEU A 58 -9.50 -11.98 13.86
CA LEU A 58 -8.93 -13.21 14.42
C LEU A 58 -8.81 -14.34 13.40
N ILE A 59 -9.76 -14.45 12.46
CA ILE A 59 -9.74 -15.49 11.42
C ILE A 59 -8.70 -15.17 10.34
N VAL A 60 -8.72 -13.94 9.83
CA VAL A 60 -7.92 -13.51 8.66
C VAL A 60 -6.58 -12.88 9.09
N GLY A 61 -6.48 -12.41 10.32
CA GLY A 61 -5.37 -11.57 10.80
C GLY A 61 -5.66 -10.08 10.56
N ASP A 62 -5.26 -9.25 11.53
CA ASP A 62 -5.38 -7.80 11.39
C ASP A 62 -4.44 -7.26 10.29
N SER A 63 -4.91 -6.22 9.60
CA SER A 63 -4.15 -5.47 8.60
C SER A 63 -2.81 -4.98 9.14
N HIS A 64 -2.75 -4.54 10.40
CA HIS A 64 -1.51 -4.09 11.02
C HIS A 64 -0.58 -5.27 11.28
N THR A 65 -1.06 -6.34 11.90
CA THR A 65 -0.26 -7.54 12.17
C THR A 65 0.33 -8.14 10.89
N ARG A 66 -0.45 -8.18 9.79
CA ARG A 66 0.03 -8.65 8.49
C ARG A 66 1.12 -7.75 7.91
N ALA A 67 0.97 -6.42 8.02
CA ALA A 67 2.00 -5.48 7.60
C ALA A 67 3.30 -5.65 8.40
N LEU A 68 3.20 -5.90 9.71
CA LEU A 68 4.34 -6.18 10.58
C LEU A 68 5.08 -7.46 10.17
N GLN A 69 4.33 -8.53 9.90
CA GLN A 69 4.90 -9.80 9.46
C GLN A 69 5.60 -9.66 8.10
N ALA A 70 4.97 -8.96 7.16
CA ALA A 70 5.56 -8.65 5.85
C ALA A 70 6.86 -7.84 6.00
N TRP A 71 6.86 -6.81 6.85
CA TRP A 71 8.07 -6.02 7.11
C TRP A 71 9.18 -6.84 7.79
N ALA A 72 8.84 -7.71 8.74
CA ALA A 72 9.80 -8.60 9.38
C ALA A 72 10.44 -9.55 8.35
N HIS A 73 9.66 -10.05 7.39
CA HIS A 73 10.15 -10.87 6.30
C HIS A 73 11.11 -10.08 5.38
N VAL A 74 10.75 -8.85 5.01
CA VAL A 74 11.60 -7.95 4.23
C VAL A 74 12.91 -7.66 4.96
N THR A 75 12.86 -7.29 6.25
CA THR A 75 14.05 -6.99 7.06
C THR A 75 14.99 -8.20 7.17
N ARG A 76 14.42 -9.40 7.33
CA ARG A 76 15.20 -10.65 7.32
C ARG A 76 15.89 -10.86 5.96
N LYS A 77 15.20 -10.57 4.86
CA LYS A 77 15.77 -10.64 3.50
C LYS A 77 16.88 -9.62 3.28
N ILE A 78 16.72 -8.38 3.74
CA ILE A 78 17.78 -7.34 3.67
C ILE A 78 19.06 -7.81 4.37
N ARG A 79 18.93 -8.49 5.51
CA ARG A 79 20.07 -8.97 6.30
C ARG A 79 20.73 -10.25 5.76
N SER A 80 19.98 -11.06 5.01
CA SER A 80 20.44 -12.37 4.52
C SER A 80 20.85 -12.36 3.05
N THR A 81 20.30 -11.45 2.25
CA THR A 81 20.47 -11.39 0.81
C THR A 81 21.27 -10.15 0.42
N GLY A 82 22.22 -10.30 -0.50
CA GLY A 82 23.06 -9.20 -0.98
C GLY A 82 22.24 -8.08 -1.65
N ARG A 83 22.80 -6.87 -1.69
CA ARG A 83 22.11 -5.66 -2.20
C ARG A 83 21.72 -5.74 -3.68
N TYR A 84 22.44 -6.52 -4.48
CA TYR A 84 22.27 -6.66 -5.93
C TYR A 84 21.68 -8.01 -6.34
N GLU A 85 21.13 -8.75 -5.37
CA GLU A 85 20.52 -10.04 -5.62
C GLU A 85 19.04 -9.88 -5.92
N SER A 86 18.54 -10.67 -6.87
CA SER A 86 17.12 -10.70 -7.20
C SER A 86 16.32 -11.40 -6.10
N VAL A 87 15.41 -10.70 -5.44
CA VAL A 87 14.55 -11.26 -4.39
C VAL A 87 13.12 -11.39 -4.90
N LYS A 88 12.55 -12.59 -4.74
CA LYS A 88 11.13 -12.86 -4.96
C LYS A 88 10.46 -13.13 -3.62
N PHE A 89 9.38 -12.40 -3.33
CA PHE A 89 8.50 -12.63 -2.19
C PHE A 89 7.31 -13.50 -2.61
N ASP A 90 6.63 -14.15 -1.65
CA ASP A 90 5.39 -14.88 -1.95
C ASP A 90 4.22 -13.91 -2.16
N ASP A 91 4.22 -12.81 -1.41
CA ASP A 91 3.19 -11.77 -1.49
C ASP A 91 3.49 -10.76 -2.62
N PRO A 92 2.61 -10.63 -3.63
CA PRO A 92 2.79 -9.64 -4.71
C PRO A 92 2.71 -8.19 -4.19
N ILE A 93 1.95 -7.97 -3.10
CA ILE A 93 1.80 -6.65 -2.47
C ILE A 93 3.14 -6.15 -1.92
N ILE A 94 3.99 -7.04 -1.38
CA ILE A 94 5.32 -6.65 -0.88
C ILE A 94 6.16 -6.07 -2.01
N HIS A 95 6.14 -6.70 -3.18
CA HIS A 95 6.88 -6.21 -4.34
C HIS A 95 6.36 -4.85 -4.81
N GLN A 96 5.03 -4.65 -4.80
CA GLN A 96 4.43 -3.37 -5.13
C GLN A 96 4.93 -2.26 -4.21
N VAL A 97 4.80 -2.47 -2.91
CA VAL A 97 5.16 -1.47 -1.91
C VAL A 97 6.66 -1.15 -1.98
N ILE A 98 7.51 -2.17 -2.16
CA ILE A 98 8.96 -1.96 -2.32
C ILE A 98 9.24 -1.13 -3.58
N ASN A 99 8.58 -1.44 -4.71
CA ASN A 99 8.73 -0.67 -5.94
C ASN A 99 8.30 0.78 -5.76
N ASP A 100 7.16 1.01 -5.10
CA ASP A 100 6.62 2.35 -4.81
C ASP A 100 7.51 3.16 -3.85
N MET A 101 8.28 2.49 -2.98
CA MET A 101 9.26 3.12 -2.09
C MET A 101 10.61 3.44 -2.76
N GLY A 102 10.82 3.03 -4.01
CA GLY A 102 12.08 3.26 -4.75
C GLY A 102 12.89 2.00 -5.04
N GLY A 103 12.34 0.81 -4.80
CA GLY A 103 12.92 -0.47 -5.18
C GLY A 103 13.84 -1.11 -4.14
N TRP A 104 14.26 -2.34 -4.41
CA TRP A 104 15.05 -3.16 -3.49
C TRP A 104 16.42 -2.56 -3.18
N ILE A 105 17.13 -2.05 -4.20
CA ILE A 105 18.45 -1.44 -4.03
C ILE A 105 18.37 -0.20 -3.13
N TYR A 106 17.35 0.64 -3.32
CA TYR A 106 17.14 1.83 -2.48
C TYR A 106 16.96 1.41 -1.03
N LEU A 107 16.08 0.44 -0.77
CA LEU A 107 15.79 -0.06 0.57
C LEU A 107 17.05 -0.64 1.25
N CYS A 108 17.81 -1.44 0.51
CA CYS A 108 19.04 -2.04 1.03
C CYS A 108 20.16 -1.00 1.23
N ARG A 109 20.11 0.17 0.57
CA ARG A 109 21.10 1.26 0.73
C ARG A 109 20.94 2.05 2.02
N GLN A 110 19.75 2.05 2.60
CA GLN A 110 19.45 2.87 3.76
C GLN A 110 20.20 2.40 5.01
N PRO A 111 20.66 3.34 5.86
CA PRO A 111 21.31 2.99 7.12
C PRO A 111 20.29 2.41 8.10
N GLU A 112 20.74 1.59 9.06
CA GLU A 112 19.86 0.91 10.03
C GLU A 112 19.01 1.89 10.86
N LYS A 113 19.49 3.13 11.06
CA LYS A 113 18.77 4.21 11.75
C LYS A 113 17.49 4.64 11.04
N GLU A 114 17.42 4.50 9.72
CA GLU A 114 16.26 4.89 8.90
C GLU A 114 15.25 3.75 8.73
N LEU A 115 15.62 2.51 9.07
CA LEU A 115 14.72 1.35 8.95
C LEU A 115 13.39 1.51 9.72
N PRO A 116 13.34 2.11 10.92
CA PRO A 116 12.06 2.37 11.59
C PRO A 116 11.15 3.35 10.85
N PHE A 117 11.71 4.34 10.15
CA PHE A 117 10.94 5.29 9.35
C PHE A 117 10.39 4.59 8.09
N LEU A 118 11.25 3.85 7.39
CA LEU A 118 10.87 3.05 6.23
C LEU A 118 9.83 1.98 6.58
N ARG A 119 9.93 1.40 7.78
CA ARG A 119 8.93 0.48 8.32
C ARG A 119 7.56 1.14 8.40
N HIS A 120 7.47 2.34 8.96
CA HIS A 120 6.18 3.03 9.10
C HIS A 120 5.60 3.38 7.72
N GLU A 121 6.45 3.83 6.80
CA GLU A 121 6.06 4.11 5.43
C GLU A 121 5.57 2.86 4.69
N PHE A 122 6.26 1.73 4.87
CA PHE A 122 5.90 0.43 4.32
C PHE A 122 4.57 -0.06 4.89
N GLU A 123 4.39 -0.01 6.21
CA GLU A 123 3.16 -0.46 6.88
C GLU A 123 1.93 0.31 6.37
N LYS A 124 2.07 1.62 6.16
CA LYS A 124 0.99 2.46 5.63
C LYS A 124 0.60 2.03 4.21
N ARG A 125 1.57 1.93 3.30
CA ARG A 125 1.33 1.54 1.90
C ARG A 125 0.86 0.10 1.75
N TYR A 126 1.38 -0.82 2.57
CA TYR A 126 0.93 -2.21 2.56
C TYR A 126 -0.55 -2.33 2.91
N ARG A 127 -1.03 -1.56 3.91
CA ARG A 127 -2.45 -1.52 4.28
C ARG A 127 -3.31 -0.92 3.18
N GLU A 128 -2.81 0.07 2.45
CA GLU A 128 -3.48 0.62 1.27
C GLU A 128 -3.58 -0.43 0.15
N GLY A 129 -2.51 -1.19 -0.11
CA GLY A 129 -2.46 -2.25 -1.12
C GLY A 129 -3.36 -3.46 -0.79
N LEU A 130 -3.63 -3.75 0.48
CA LEU A 130 -4.61 -4.78 0.88
C LEU A 130 -6.04 -4.42 0.46
N ASN A 131 -6.38 -3.13 0.41
CA ASN A 131 -7.72 -2.66 0.05
C ASN A 131 -7.87 -2.45 -1.46
N CYS A 132 -6.77 -2.27 -2.19
CA CYS A 132 -6.75 -2.06 -3.63
C CYS A 132 -5.60 -2.85 -4.26
N PRO A 133 -5.83 -4.11 -4.68
CA PRO A 133 -4.81 -4.88 -5.38
C PRO A 133 -4.67 -4.34 -6.81
N THR A 134 -3.71 -3.44 -7.03
CA THR A 134 -3.41 -2.92 -8.36
C THR A 134 -2.72 -4.00 -9.20
N SER A 135 -3.33 -4.38 -10.32
CA SER A 135 -2.97 -5.55 -11.13
C SER A 135 -1.75 -5.38 -12.06
N ILE A 136 -0.85 -4.44 -11.78
CA ILE A 136 0.27 -4.14 -12.67
C ILE A 136 1.56 -4.29 -11.88
N LEU A 137 2.08 -5.51 -11.80
CA LEU A 137 3.42 -5.76 -11.30
C LEU A 137 4.26 -6.58 -12.27
N PRO A 138 5.48 -6.12 -12.61
CA PRO A 138 6.45 -6.98 -13.24
C PRO A 138 6.89 -8.08 -12.25
N SER A 139 6.97 -9.30 -12.75
CA SER A 139 7.20 -10.55 -12.02
C SER A 139 8.57 -10.66 -11.32
N HIS A 140 9.49 -9.72 -11.56
CA HIS A 140 10.82 -9.69 -10.97
C HIS A 140 11.21 -8.24 -10.62
N LEU A 141 11.78 -8.05 -9.41
CA LEU A 141 12.35 -6.79 -8.95
C LEU A 141 13.81 -6.63 -9.41
N ASN A 142 14.07 -6.58 -10.71
CA ASN A 142 15.38 -6.21 -11.26
C ASN A 142 15.23 -4.98 -12.18
N GLU A 143 15.69 -3.81 -11.73
CA GLU A 143 17.01 -3.20 -12.01
C GLU A 143 17.09 -2.50 -13.36
N LYS A 144 16.72 -1.22 -13.40
CA LYS A 144 17.14 -0.32 -14.49
C LYS A 144 18.55 0.17 -14.17
N ILE A 145 19.57 -0.62 -14.50
CA ILE A 145 20.94 -0.13 -14.70
C ILE A 145 21.30 -0.38 -16.16
N GLU A 146 20.80 0.47 -17.06
CA GLU A 146 21.46 0.64 -18.36
C GLU A 146 22.63 1.59 -18.16
N HIS A 147 23.78 1.04 -17.74
CA HIS A 147 25.05 1.73 -17.91
C HIS A 147 25.40 1.69 -19.40
N LEU A 148 25.39 2.88 -20.00
CA LEU A 148 25.84 3.18 -21.36
C LEU A 148 27.14 2.43 -21.71
N HIS A 149 27.11 1.61 -22.78
CA HIS A 149 28.18 1.52 -23.77
C HIS A 149 27.66 0.87 -25.07
N GLY A 150 27.67 1.65 -26.16
CA GLY A 150 28.03 1.12 -27.48
C GLY A 150 26.92 0.81 -28.49
N ALA A 151 26.52 1.85 -29.23
CA ALA A 151 26.26 1.84 -30.67
C ALA A 151 24.90 1.35 -31.24
N GLN A 152 24.11 2.37 -31.62
CA GLN A 152 23.27 2.54 -32.82
C GLN A 152 21.77 2.14 -32.83
N ARG A 153 20.95 3.19 -32.59
CA ARG A 153 19.79 3.74 -33.36
C ARG A 153 18.83 2.75 -34.02
N SER A 154 17.50 2.89 -33.99
CA SER A 154 16.54 3.99 -33.76
C SER A 154 15.17 3.33 -33.52
N GLU A 155 14.24 3.83 -32.71
CA GLU A 155 13.37 4.96 -33.04
C GLU A 155 12.66 5.49 -31.78
N GLN A 156 12.49 6.80 -31.78
CA GLN A 156 11.91 7.63 -30.74
C GLN A 156 10.38 7.55 -30.79
N CYS A 157 9.72 7.31 -29.65
CA CYS A 157 8.35 7.79 -29.42
C CYS A 157 8.30 8.52 -28.08
N ASN A 158 8.45 9.83 -28.18
CA ASN A 158 8.25 10.81 -27.12
C ASN A 158 6.75 10.92 -26.81
N ALA A 159 6.32 10.60 -25.60
CA ALA A 159 5.02 11.02 -25.08
C ALA A 159 5.20 11.57 -23.65
N LYS A 160 4.86 12.85 -23.50
CA LYS A 160 4.97 13.67 -22.29
C LYS A 160 4.12 13.10 -21.13
N PRO A 161 4.50 13.32 -19.86
CA PRO A 161 3.76 12.81 -18.72
C PRO A 161 2.40 13.49 -18.59
N VAL A 162 1.33 12.70 -18.50
CA VAL A 162 -0.02 13.18 -18.21
C VAL A 162 -0.17 13.40 -16.70
N LEU A 163 -0.40 14.64 -16.33
CA LEU A 163 -0.81 15.05 -14.98
C LEU A 163 -2.30 14.70 -14.80
N ILE A 164 -2.61 13.71 -13.96
CA ILE A 164 -4.00 13.51 -13.49
C ILE A 164 -4.14 14.31 -12.21
N THR A 165 -4.63 15.55 -12.33
CA THR A 165 -5.13 16.31 -11.19
C THR A 165 -6.50 15.76 -10.81
N CYS A 166 -6.65 15.29 -9.58
CA CYS A 166 -7.96 14.97 -9.02
C CYS A 166 -8.71 16.28 -8.79
N ARG A 167 -9.61 16.65 -9.71
CA ARG A 167 -10.54 17.77 -9.53
C ARG A 167 -11.96 17.26 -9.48
N SER A 168 -12.54 17.36 -8.30
CA SER A 168 -13.97 17.28 -8.03
C SER A 168 -14.74 18.23 -8.96
N ASN A 169 -15.64 17.67 -9.75
CA ASN A 169 -16.63 18.39 -10.52
C ASN A 169 -17.62 19.09 -9.57
N GLN A 170 -17.83 20.38 -9.75
CA GLN A 170 -19.13 21.01 -9.55
C GLN A 170 -19.23 22.33 -10.34
N ALA A 171 -20.37 22.43 -11.03
CA ALA A 171 -21.03 23.63 -11.56
C ALA A 171 -20.46 24.31 -12.82
N ALA A 172 -21.19 24.07 -13.91
CA ALA A 172 -21.20 24.85 -15.13
C ALA A 172 -21.90 26.20 -14.95
N THR A 173 -21.33 27.27 -15.51
CA THR A 173 -22.12 28.39 -16.07
C THR A 173 -21.33 29.13 -17.14
N LYS A 174 -21.96 29.32 -18.30
CA LYS A 174 -21.47 29.99 -19.52
C LYS A 174 -21.42 31.52 -19.35
N LYS A 175 -20.44 32.18 -20.00
CA LYS A 175 -20.51 33.49 -20.73
C LYS A 175 -19.06 33.94 -21.07
N ASN A 176 -18.57 33.80 -22.31
CA ASN A 176 -18.63 34.71 -23.48
C ASN A 176 -17.76 35.99 -23.43
N ILE A 177 -16.88 36.10 -24.46
CA ILE A 177 -16.41 37.30 -25.21
C ILE A 177 -15.19 38.08 -24.66
N GLY A 178 -14.15 38.26 -25.51
CA GLY A 178 -13.36 39.50 -25.54
C GLY A 178 -11.85 39.41 -25.86
N THR A 179 -11.50 39.37 -27.15
CA THR A 179 -10.42 40.13 -27.86
C THR A 179 -8.99 40.31 -27.31
N MET A 180 -8.02 39.89 -28.16
CA MET A 180 -6.80 40.60 -28.63
C MET A 180 -5.98 41.47 -27.65
N ASN A 181 -4.68 41.19 -27.50
CA ASN A 181 -3.64 41.88 -28.28
C ASN A 181 -2.20 41.36 -28.06
N GLN A 182 -1.38 41.64 -29.08
CA GLN A 182 0.01 41.23 -29.32
C GLN A 182 1.04 42.06 -28.52
N GLY A 183 2.28 41.55 -28.44
CA GLY A 183 3.49 42.30 -28.05
C GLY A 183 4.53 41.38 -27.40
N SER A 184 5.46 40.79 -28.16
CA SER A 184 6.76 41.35 -28.59
C SER A 184 7.93 40.81 -27.76
N ASP A 185 8.66 39.88 -28.36
CA ASP A 185 10.12 39.72 -28.43
C ASP A 185 11.05 40.03 -27.24
N ARG A 186 11.85 38.99 -26.95
CA ARG A 186 13.33 38.95 -26.83
C ARG A 186 13.97 38.74 -25.42
N PRO A 187 15.21 38.18 -25.36
CA PRO A 187 15.46 36.87 -24.74
C PRO A 187 16.46 36.89 -23.57
N CYS A 188 16.66 35.72 -22.96
CA CYS A 188 17.58 35.44 -21.85
C CYS A 188 19.06 35.80 -22.15
N PRO A 189 19.85 36.24 -21.15
CA PRO A 189 21.30 36.23 -21.23
C PRO A 189 21.89 34.94 -20.67
N PHE A 190 22.67 34.27 -21.52
CA PHE A 190 23.74 33.33 -21.17
C PHE A 190 24.95 34.16 -20.71
N LEU A 191 25.63 33.77 -19.63
CA LEU A 191 27.04 34.17 -19.44
C LEU A 191 27.82 33.05 -18.74
N SER A 192 28.85 32.59 -19.44
CA SER A 192 29.83 31.60 -19.03
C SER A 192 30.94 32.20 -18.13
N ASP A 193 31.57 31.30 -17.37
CA ASP A 193 33.00 31.18 -17.01
C ASP A 193 33.79 32.36 -16.40
N LYS A 194 34.45 32.08 -15.25
CA LYS A 194 35.91 32.15 -14.96
C LYS A 194 36.14 31.48 -13.59
N VAL A 195 36.92 30.41 -13.42
CA VAL A 195 38.39 30.30 -13.40
C VAL A 195 39.08 31.44 -12.64
N THR A 196 39.32 31.23 -11.35
CA THR A 196 40.64 31.23 -10.66
C THR A 196 40.40 30.85 -9.20
#